data_AF-L8HLC1-F1
#
_entry.id   AF-L8HLC1-F1
#
_cell.length_a   1.000
_cell.length_b   1.000
_cell.length_c   1.000
_cell.angle_alpha   90.00
_cell.angle_beta   90.00
_cell.angle_gamma   90.00
#
_symmetry.space_group_name_H-M   'P 1'
#
loop_
_entity.id
_entity.type
_entity.pdbx_description
1 polymer ?
#
loop_
_entity_poly.entity_id
_entity_poly.type
_entity_poly.pdbx_seq_one_letter_code
_entity_poly.pdbx_strand_id
1 'polypeptide(L)'
;MAWTPVLLSLLTHRTGSWAQSGLTQEASVSRSLGQSVTLTCTGSSNNVGFYGAGWSQHRPGAAPRTVVLGSSLPSGLPAQLSGSCSGSTASLSISGLQAADEADYYCSLWARSLSVPS
;
A
#
# COMPACT_ATOMS: atom_id res chain seq x y z
N MET A 1 -21.03 -30.85 -30.00
CA MET A 1 -20.31 -29.58 -29.74
C MET A 1 -20.93 -28.93 -28.50
N ALA A 2 -20.56 -29.41 -27.31
CA ALA A 2 -21.17 -29.03 -26.04
C ALA A 2 -20.13 -28.45 -25.06
N TRP A 3 -19.04 -27.87 -25.59
CA TRP A 3 -17.97 -27.26 -24.80
C TRP A 3 -18.16 -25.75 -24.59
N THR A 4 -18.99 -25.11 -25.41
CA THR A 4 -19.33 -23.69 -25.28
C THR A 4 -20.02 -23.32 -23.95
N PRO A 5 -20.96 -24.10 -23.37
CA PRO A 5 -21.54 -23.74 -22.07
C PRO A 5 -20.58 -23.97 -20.89
N VAL A 6 -19.58 -24.85 -21.04
CA VAL A 6 -18.57 -25.11 -20.00
C VAL A 6 -17.57 -23.94 -19.91
N LEU A 7 -17.20 -23.34 -21.04
CA LEU A 7 -16.28 -22.19 -21.05
C LEU A 7 -16.90 -20.92 -20.44
N LEU A 8 -18.20 -20.69 -20.61
CA LEU A 8 -18.87 -19.52 -19.98
C LEU A 8 -19.00 -19.65 -18.45
N SER A 9 -19.18 -20.86 -17.93
CA SER A 9 -19.30 -21.08 -16.48
C SER A 9 -17.99 -20.90 -15.73
N LEU A 10 -16.83 -21.16 -16.35
CA LEU A 10 -15.53 -20.88 -15.74
C LEU A 10 -15.23 -19.37 -15.59
N LEU A 11 -15.79 -18.51 -16.46
CA LEU A 11 -15.61 -17.06 -16.38
C LEU A 11 -16.41 -16.41 -15.24
N THR A 12 -17.48 -17.06 -14.77
CA THR A 12 -18.30 -16.56 -13.65
C THR A 12 -17.80 -16.99 -12.28
N HIS A 13 -16.85 -17.95 -12.20
CA HIS A 13 -16.22 -18.38 -10.95
C HIS A 13 -14.86 -17.71 -10.73
N ARG A 14 -14.81 -16.38 -10.77
CA ARG A 14 -13.81 -15.66 -10.00
C ARG A 14 -14.35 -15.39 -8.60
N THR A 15 -14.53 -16.44 -7.80
CA THR A 15 -14.46 -16.28 -6.34
C THR A 15 -13.01 -15.95 -6.03
N GLY A 16 -12.64 -14.68 -6.22
CA GLY A 16 -11.40 -14.17 -5.70
C GLY A 16 -11.42 -14.43 -4.20
N SER A 17 -10.44 -15.16 -3.69
CA SER A 17 -10.14 -15.13 -2.26
C SER A 17 -9.70 -13.70 -1.96
N TRP A 18 -10.61 -12.91 -1.38
CA TRP A 18 -10.24 -11.61 -0.84
C TRP A 18 -9.40 -11.93 0.38
N ALA A 19 -8.08 -11.99 0.22
CA ALA A 19 -7.19 -11.91 1.35
C ALA A 19 -7.57 -10.60 2.07
N GLN A 20 -8.17 -10.70 3.25
CA GLN A 20 -8.43 -9.54 4.09
C GLN A 20 -7.08 -9.06 4.62
N SER A 21 -6.37 -8.30 3.78
CA SER A 21 -5.44 -7.30 4.25
C SER A 21 -6.21 -6.46 5.28
N GLY A 22 -5.85 -6.55 6.55
CA GLY A 22 -6.43 -5.71 7.61
C GLY A 22 -6.05 -4.23 7.47
N LEU A 23 -5.63 -3.79 6.27
CA LEU A 23 -5.27 -2.45 5.89
C LEU A 23 -6.22 -1.97 4.79
N THR A 24 -6.70 -0.75 4.95
CA THR A 24 -7.49 0.01 3.98
C THR A 24 -6.66 1.20 3.52
N GLN A 25 -6.43 1.33 2.22
CA GLN A 25 -5.69 2.43 1.61
C GLN A 25 -6.60 3.15 0.62
N GLU A 26 -6.40 4.47 0.45
CA GLU A 26 -7.05 5.20 -0.64
C GLU A 26 -6.61 4.64 -2.00
N ALA A 27 -7.57 4.50 -2.92
CA ALA A 27 -7.31 3.89 -4.22
C ALA A 27 -6.35 4.71 -5.09
N SER A 28 -6.42 6.03 -5.01
CA SER A 28 -5.55 6.94 -5.77
C SER A 28 -5.64 8.36 -5.23
N VAL A 29 -4.55 9.12 -5.34
CA VAL A 29 -4.52 10.56 -5.07
C VAL A 29 -3.73 11.26 -6.19
N SER A 30 -4.16 12.46 -6.58
CA SER A 30 -3.46 13.26 -7.60
C SER A 30 -3.32 14.71 -7.14
N ARG A 31 -2.13 15.29 -7.39
CA ARG A 31 -1.78 16.68 -7.08
C ARG A 31 -0.86 17.25 -8.15
N SER A 32 -0.81 18.58 -8.26
CA SER A 32 0.09 19.25 -9.19
C SER A 32 1.54 19.17 -8.71
N LEU A 33 2.49 19.29 -9.66
CA LEU A 33 3.92 19.36 -9.35
C LEU A 33 4.21 20.49 -8.35
N GLY A 34 5.13 20.23 -7.42
CA GLY A 34 5.51 21.15 -6.34
C GLY A 34 4.53 21.19 -5.15
N GLN A 35 3.33 20.61 -5.25
CA GLN A 35 2.42 20.50 -4.12
C GLN A 35 2.81 19.36 -3.18
N SER A 36 2.24 19.37 -1.98
CA SER A 36 2.34 18.24 -1.05
C SER A 36 1.16 17.29 -1.24
N VAL A 37 1.43 15.99 -1.15
CA VAL A 37 0.42 14.93 -1.13
C VAL A 37 0.64 14.03 0.07
N THR A 38 -0.44 13.55 0.66
CA THR A 38 -0.40 12.60 1.77
C THR A 38 -1.25 11.39 1.41
N LEU A 39 -0.61 10.21 1.41
CA LEU A 39 -1.26 8.91 1.28
C LEU A 39 -1.59 8.41 2.68
N THR A 40 -2.73 7.73 2.83
CA THR A 40 -3.17 7.18 4.12
C THR A 40 -3.45 5.70 4.02
N CYS A 41 -3.13 4.99 5.09
CA CYS A 41 -3.38 3.57 5.26
C CYS A 41 -3.90 3.32 6.68
N THR A 42 -5.09 2.77 6.80
CA THR A 42 -5.77 2.55 8.08
C THR A 42 -5.89 1.05 8.35
N GLY A 43 -5.55 0.64 9.56
CA GLY A 43 -5.80 -0.70 10.07
C GLY A 43 -6.56 -0.66 11.40
N SER A 44 -6.16 -1.53 12.32
CA SER A 44 -6.62 -1.61 13.70
C SER A 44 -5.53 -1.22 14.70
N SER A 45 -5.94 -1.06 15.96
CA SER A 45 -5.02 -0.78 17.08
C SER A 45 -3.99 -1.89 17.27
N ASN A 46 -4.38 -3.14 16.99
CA ASN A 46 -3.52 -4.32 17.15
C ASN A 46 -2.56 -4.53 15.97
N ASN A 47 -2.70 -3.79 14.87
CA ASN A 47 -1.81 -3.86 13.73
C ASN A 47 -1.00 -2.56 13.52
N VAL A 48 -1.53 -1.56 12.83
CA VAL A 48 -0.88 -0.27 12.54
C VAL A 48 -0.62 0.48 13.84
N GLY A 49 -1.54 0.42 14.80
CA GLY A 49 -1.35 1.10 16.08
C GLY A 49 -0.24 0.52 16.95
N PHE A 50 0.07 -0.77 16.80
CA PHE A 50 1.09 -1.45 17.59
C PHE A 50 2.43 -1.59 16.85
N TYR A 51 2.38 -1.92 15.55
CA TYR A 51 3.56 -2.21 14.74
C TYR A 51 3.93 -1.07 13.77
N GLY A 52 3.05 -0.09 13.56
CA GLY A 52 3.15 0.84 12.44
C GLY A 52 2.88 0.17 11.10
N ALA A 53 3.15 0.89 10.01
CA ALA A 53 3.11 0.35 8.65
C ALA A 53 4.32 0.78 7.84
N GLY A 54 4.83 -0.11 6.99
CA GLY A 54 5.81 0.21 5.97
C GLY A 54 5.14 0.69 4.68
N TRP A 55 5.86 1.50 3.89
CA TRP A 55 5.44 1.96 2.58
C TRP A 55 6.45 1.56 1.51
N SER A 56 5.95 1.05 0.39
CA SER A 56 6.75 0.71 -0.79
C SER A 56 6.25 1.45 -2.02
N GLN A 57 7.17 1.98 -2.81
CA GLN A 57 6.93 2.62 -4.10
C GLN A 57 7.19 1.63 -5.23
N HIS A 58 6.23 1.49 -6.13
CA HIS A 58 6.27 0.62 -7.30
C HIS A 58 6.17 1.47 -8.56
N ARG A 59 7.27 1.55 -9.31
CA ARG A 59 7.29 2.22 -10.61
C ARG A 59 7.28 1.19 -11.73
N PRO A 60 6.60 1.45 -12.86
CA PRO A 60 6.66 0.58 -14.03
C PRO A 60 8.11 0.31 -14.45
N GLY A 61 8.47 -0.96 -14.59
CA GLY A 61 9.81 -1.38 -15.04
C GLY A 61 10.92 -1.29 -13.97
N ALA A 62 10.61 -0.95 -12.72
CA ALA A 62 11.58 -0.92 -11.63
C ALA A 62 11.22 -1.94 -10.52
N ALA A 63 12.24 -2.36 -9.77
CA ALA A 63 12.00 -3.15 -8.56
C ALA A 63 11.29 -2.28 -7.49
N PRO A 64 10.39 -2.88 -6.67
CA PRO A 64 9.79 -2.20 -5.52
C PRO A 64 10.85 -1.57 -4.61
N ARG A 65 10.65 -0.29 -4.25
CA ARG A 65 11.53 0.46 -3.35
C ARG A 65 10.81 0.77 -2.05
N THR A 66 11.35 0.35 -0.92
CA THR A 66 10.82 0.78 0.39
C THR A 66 11.13 2.26 0.63
N VAL A 67 10.10 3.05 0.97
CA VAL A 67 10.21 4.49 1.20
C VAL A 67 10.00 4.87 2.67
N VAL A 68 9.26 4.07 3.44
CA VAL A 68 9.13 4.23 4.89
C VAL A 68 9.11 2.85 5.53
N LEU A 69 9.86 2.70 6.62
CA LEU A 69 9.77 1.60 7.57
C LEU A 69 9.10 2.13 8.85
N GLY A 70 7.79 1.89 9.00
CA GLY A 70 7.04 2.33 10.17
C GLY A 70 6.92 3.85 10.20
N SER A 71 7.74 4.50 11.01
CA SER A 71 7.90 5.96 11.08
C SER A 71 9.28 6.45 10.62
N SER A 72 10.17 5.56 10.19
CA SER A 72 11.55 5.87 9.83
C SER A 72 11.79 5.79 8.32
N LEU A 73 12.64 6.67 7.79
CA LEU A 73 13.07 6.62 6.39
C LEU A 73 14.37 5.81 6.25
N PRO A 74 14.44 4.86 5.29
CA PRO A 74 15.70 4.32 4.81
C PRO A 74 16.72 5.40 4.44
N SER A 75 18.01 5.12 4.69
CA SER A 75 19.10 5.99 4.28
C SER A 75 19.13 6.19 2.75
N GLY A 76 19.39 7.41 2.28
CA GLY A 76 19.50 7.72 0.85
C GLY A 76 18.16 7.95 0.13
N LEU A 77 17.08 8.16 0.88
CA LEU A 77 15.82 8.67 0.32
C LEU A 77 15.81 10.20 0.22
N PRO A 78 15.05 10.76 -0.74
CA PRO A 78 14.86 12.21 -0.83
C PRO A 78 14.30 12.78 0.48
N ALA A 79 14.83 13.93 0.91
CA ALA A 79 14.38 14.64 2.13
C ALA A 79 12.91 15.08 2.08
N GLN A 80 12.27 14.97 0.92
CA GLN A 80 10.90 15.40 0.68
C GLN A 80 9.84 14.41 1.18
N LEU A 81 10.25 13.18 1.50
CA LEU A 81 9.38 12.12 2.03
C LEU A 81 9.32 12.17 3.56
N SER A 82 8.16 11.90 4.12
CA SER A 82 8.00 11.68 5.56
C SER A 82 6.94 10.63 5.86
N GLY A 83 7.23 9.78 6.86
CA GLY A 83 6.31 8.76 7.35
C GLY A 83 5.79 9.12 8.73
N SER A 84 4.51 8.85 8.98
CA SER A 84 3.91 9.03 10.31
C SER A 84 2.93 7.90 10.63
N CYS A 85 2.72 7.65 11.91
CA CYS A 85 1.71 6.72 12.42
C CYS A 85 1.02 7.37 13.62
N SER A 86 -0.31 7.45 13.57
CA SER A 86 -1.14 7.98 14.66
C SER A 86 -2.36 7.09 14.84
N GLY A 87 -2.55 6.56 16.04
CA GLY A 87 -3.60 5.59 16.32
C GLY A 87 -3.49 4.40 15.36
N SER A 88 -4.57 4.09 14.65
CA SER A 88 -4.59 2.98 13.68
C SER A 88 -4.31 3.42 12.23
N THR A 89 -3.78 4.63 12.03
CA THR A 89 -3.57 5.21 10.71
C THR A 89 -2.09 5.55 10.50
N ALA A 90 -1.53 5.01 9.43
CA ALA A 90 -0.22 5.38 8.91
C ALA A 90 -0.38 6.32 7.73
N SER A 91 0.54 7.28 7.59
CA SER A 91 0.58 8.21 6.47
C SER A 91 1.98 8.33 5.87
N LEU A 92 2.00 8.53 4.56
CA LEU A 92 3.19 8.89 3.78
C LEU A 92 2.94 10.25 3.16
N SER A 93 3.73 11.25 3.55
CA SER A 93 3.70 12.57 2.95
C SER A 93 4.87 12.76 1.99
N ILE A 94 4.56 13.31 0.82
CA ILE A 94 5.53 13.71 -0.19
C ILE A 94 5.36 15.21 -0.35
N SER A 95 6.39 15.97 0.01
CA SER A 95 6.45 17.42 -0.21
C SER A 95 7.10 17.73 -1.55
N GLY A 96 6.68 18.80 -2.22
CA GLY A 96 7.31 19.23 -3.46
C GLY A 96 7.21 18.18 -4.58
N LEU A 97 6.02 17.62 -4.82
CA LEU A 97 5.78 16.49 -5.71
C LEU A 97 6.49 16.66 -7.07
N GLN A 98 7.25 15.65 -7.48
CA GLN A 98 7.98 15.62 -8.74
C GLN A 98 7.35 14.61 -9.71
N ALA A 99 7.64 14.75 -11.01
CA ALA A 99 7.19 13.76 -12.01
C ALA A 99 7.71 12.35 -11.71
N ALA A 100 8.88 12.25 -11.07
CA ALA A 100 9.44 10.98 -10.63
C ALA A 100 8.65 10.31 -9.49
N ASP A 101 7.77 11.03 -8.78
CA ASP A 101 7.01 10.48 -7.67
C ASP A 101 5.72 9.77 -8.11
N GLU A 102 5.36 9.84 -9.40
CA GLU A 102 4.26 9.09 -9.99
C GLU A 102 4.58 7.58 -9.95
N ALA A 103 3.80 6.86 -9.14
CA ALA A 103 4.01 5.45 -8.84
C ALA A 103 2.78 4.88 -8.13
N ASP A 104 2.68 3.55 -8.12
CA ASP A 104 1.81 2.85 -7.18
C ASP A 104 2.51 2.79 -5.82
N TYR A 105 1.82 3.19 -4.76
CA TYR A 105 2.31 3.10 -3.39
C TYR A 105 1.51 2.05 -2.64
N TYR A 106 2.17 1.18 -1.90
CA TYR A 106 1.53 0.14 -1.11
C TYR A 106 1.95 0.23 0.35
N CYS A 107 0.96 0.23 1.24
CA CYS A 107 1.19 0.06 2.67
C CYS A 107 1.24 -1.44 3.05
N SER A 108 2.04 -1.77 4.05
CA SER A 108 2.25 -3.14 4.53
C SER A 108 2.52 -3.17 6.03
N LEU A 109 2.17 -4.27 6.69
CA LEU A 109 2.49 -4.52 8.10
C LEU A 109 3.76 -5.37 8.19
N TRP A 110 4.56 -5.16 9.24
CA TRP A 110 5.52 -6.18 9.65
C TRP A 110 4.81 -7.25 10.46
N ALA A 111 4.43 -8.34 9.80
CA ALA A 111 3.92 -9.49 10.52
C ALA A 111 5.07 -10.18 11.28
N ARG A 112 5.05 -10.18 12.61
CA ARG A 112 5.89 -11.11 13.40
C ARG A 112 5.22 -12.50 13.58
N SER A 113 3.94 -12.62 13.25
CA SER A 113 3.24 -13.88 13.03
C SER A 113 1.88 -13.55 12.45
N LEU A 114 1.62 -13.93 11.20
CA LEU A 114 0.24 -14.10 10.75
C LEU A 114 -0.23 -15.38 11.44
N SER A 115 -0.87 -15.28 12.59
CA SER A 115 -1.76 -16.36 13.02
C SER A 115 -2.88 -16.39 11.99
N VAL A 116 -2.72 -17.25 10.98
CA VAL A 116 -3.78 -17.60 10.05
C VAL A 116 -4.90 -18.19 10.91
N PRO A 117 -6.07 -17.54 11.02
CA PRO A 117 -7.20 -18.20 11.68
C PRO A 117 -7.53 -19.44 10.84
N SER A 118 -7.44 -20.60 11.49
CA SER A 118 -7.83 -21.92 10.99
C SER A 118 -9.30 -21.97 10.59
#